data_AF-A0A972KPE7-F1
#
_entry.id   AF-A0A972KPE7-F1
#
_cell.length_a   1.000
_cell.length_b   1.000
_cell.length_c   1.000
_cell.angle_alpha   90.00
_cell.angle_beta   90.00
_cell.angle_gamma   90.00
#
_symmetry.space_group_name_H-M   'P 1'
#
loop_
_entity.id
_entity.type
_entity.pdbx_description
1 polymer ?
#
loop_
_entity_poly.entity_id
_entity_poly.type
_entity_poly.pdbx_seq_one_letter_code
_entity_poly.pdbx_strand_id
1 'polypeptide(L)' 'MKTGELRQLTKEELKQKEADFREELFNLRFQRAAGRLENPSRIGVVRRTIARIKTIERQLKV' A
#
# COMPACT_ATOMS: atom_id res chain seq x y z
N MET A 1 8.75 -2.03 1.58
CA MET A 1 8.66 -1.31 2.88
C MET A 1 8.78 -2.29 4.03
N LYS A 2 9.68 -2.00 4.98
CA LYS A 2 9.76 -2.72 6.26
C LYS A 2 8.66 -2.18 7.18
N THR A 3 8.06 -3.06 7.97
CA THR A 3 6.99 -2.73 8.94
C THR A 3 7.43 -1.74 10.02
N GLY A 4 8.74 -1.62 10.29
CA GLY A 4 9.28 -0.67 11.27
C GLY A 4 9.05 0.79 10.89
N GLU A 5 9.24 1.15 9.62
CA GLU A 5 9.02 2.52 9.11
C GLU A 5 7.54 2.92 9.16
N LEU A 6 6.64 1.95 8.96
CA LEU A 6 5.19 2.19 9.02
C LEU A 6 4.69 2.42 10.46
N ARG A 7 5.39 1.90 11.47
CA ARG A 7 5.00 2.10 12.89
C ARG A 7 5.44 3.45 13.45
N GLN A 8 6.41 4.10 12.81
CA GLN A 8 6.89 5.42 13.23
C GLN A 8 6.04 6.57 12.67
N LEU A 9 5.15 6.27 11.72
CA LEU A 9 4.27 7.25 11.09
C LEU A 9 3.04 7.52 11.94
N THR A 10 2.55 8.75 11.88
CA THR A 10 1.30 9.16 12.49
C THR A 10 0.10 8.58 11.74
N LYS A 11 -1.06 8.58 12.39
CA LYS A 11 -2.31 8.04 11.84
C LYS A 11 -2.74 8.73 10.54
N GLU A 12 -2.46 10.03 10.43
CA GLU A 12 -2.76 10.83 9.23
C GLU A 12 -1.82 10.47 8.07
N GLU A 13 -0.52 10.37 8.33
CA GLU A 13 0.46 9.93 7.33
C GLU A 13 0.20 8.50 6.84
N LEU A 14 -0.26 7.61 7.73
CA LEU A 14 -0.66 6.25 7.37
C LEU A 14 -1.86 6.23 6.42
N LYS A 15 -2.85 7.08 6.66
CA LYS A 15 -4.00 7.25 5.74
C LYS A 15 -3.58 7.81 4.39
N GLN A 16 -2.68 8.80 4.39
CA GLN A 16 -2.16 9.40 3.17
C GLN A 16 -1.42 8.35 2.34
N LYS A 17 -0.51 7.58 2.96
CA LYS A 17 0.15 6.47 2.28
C LYS A 17 -0.82 5.39 1.81
N GLU A 18 -1.88 5.09 2.56
CA GLU A 18 -2.91 4.13 2.09
C GLU A 18 -3.56 4.61 0.78
N ALA A 19 -3.87 5.91 0.69
CA ALA A 19 -4.44 6.51 -0.51
C ALA A 19 -3.46 6.42 -1.69
N ASP A 20 -2.19 6.79 -1.49
CA ASP A 20 -1.15 6.73 -2.51
C ASP A 20 -0.97 5.30 -3.04
N PHE A 21 -0.88 4.31 -2.14
CA PHE A 21 -0.73 2.91 -2.55
C PHE A 21 -1.98 2.35 -3.22
N ARG A 22 -3.18 2.87 -2.90
CA ARG A 22 -4.41 2.52 -3.62
C ARG A 22 -4.39 3.04 -5.04
N GLU A 23 -3.92 4.26 -5.25
CA GLU A 23 -3.78 4.85 -6.58
C GLU A 23 -2.70 4.11 -7.40
N GLU A 24 -1.55 3.79 -6.79
CA GLU A 24 -0.52 2.95 -7.42
C GLU A 24 -1.12 1.57 -7.80
N LEU A 25 -1.91 0.95 -6.92
CA LEU A 25 -2.57 -0.32 -7.22
C LEU A 25 -3.58 -0.20 -8.37
N PHE A 26 -4.30 0.91 -8.46
CA PHE A 26 -5.22 1.17 -9.57
C PHE A 26 -4.46 1.28 -10.89
N ASN A 27 -3.39 2.07 -10.92
CA ASN A 27 -2.52 2.23 -12.08
C ASN A 27 -1.88 0.90 -12.50
N LEU A 28 -1.40 0.09 -11.55
CA LEU A 28 -0.85 -1.24 -11.84
C LEU A 28 -1.92 -2.21 -12.36
N ARG A 29 -3.17 -2.13 -11.87
CA ARG A 29 -4.28 -2.94 -12.42
C ARG A 29 -4.64 -2.49 -13.83
N PHE A 30 -4.60 -1.18 -14.09
CA PHE A 30 -4.85 -0.62 -15.41
C PHE A 30 -3.76 -1.02 -16.40
N GLN A 31 -2.47 -0.90 -16.03
CA GLN A 31 -1.34 -1.37 -16.82
C GLN A 31 -1.40 -2.88 -17.08
N ARG A 32 -1.87 -3.67 -16.11
CA ARG A 32 -2.11 -5.11 -16.27
C ARG A 32 -3.20 -5.39 -17.30
N ALA A 33 -4.31 -4.65 -17.24
CA ALA A 33 -5.39 -4.79 -18.22
C ALA A 33 -4.94 -4.32 -19.62
N ALA A 34 -4.11 -3.28 -19.70
CA ALA A 34 -3.52 -2.77 -20.93
C ALA A 34 -2.38 -3.65 -21.49
N GLY A 35 -1.99 -4.73 -20.81
CA GLY A 35 -0.96 -5.67 -21.25
C GLY A 35 0.49 -5.13 -21.21
N ARG A 36 0.73 -3.97 -20.59
CA ARG A 36 2.07 -3.33 -20.49
C ARG A 36 2.67 -3.42 -19.09
N LEU A 37 2.32 -4.45 -18.33
CA LEU A 37 2.75 -4.58 -16.96
C LEU A 37 4.18 -5.13 -16.89
N GLU A 38 5.16 -4.24 -16.71
CA GLU A 38 6.56 -4.63 -16.60
C GLU A 38 6.86 -5.46 -15.33
N ASN A 39 6.13 -5.20 -14.23
CA ASN A 39 6.43 -5.81 -12.93
C ASN A 39 5.18 -6.35 -12.20
N PRO A 40 4.73 -7.57 -12.52
CA PRO A 40 3.59 -8.23 -11.86
C PRO A 40 3.75 -8.39 -10.35
N SER A 41 4.99 -8.61 -9.89
CA SER A 41 5.35 -8.76 -8.49
C SER A 41 5.03 -7.53 -7.64
N ARG A 42 5.02 -6.33 -8.26
CA ARG A 42 4.72 -5.05 -7.60
C ARG A 42 3.30 -5.02 -7.04
N ILE A 43 2.32 -5.59 -7.76
CA ILE A 43 0.92 -5.68 -7.32
C ILE A 43 0.82 -6.41 -5.96
N GLY A 44 1.52 -7.53 -5.82
CA GLY A 44 1.54 -8.31 -4.59
C GLY A 44 2.27 -7.61 -3.44
N VAL A 45 3.28 -6.80 -3.74
CA VAL A 45 3.97 -5.96 -2.74
C VAL A 45 3.04 -4.85 -2.26
N VAL A 46 2.42 -4.09 -3.17
CA VAL A 46 1.51 -2.98 -2.85
C VAL A 46 0.31 -3.48 -2.03
N ARG A 47 -0.32 -4.59 -2.42
CA ARG A 47 -1.39 -5.22 -1.61
C ARG A 47 -0.95 -5.55 -0.19
N ARG A 48 0.24 -6.13 -0.02
CA ARG A 48 0.79 -6.44 1.32
C ARG A 48 1.10 -5.20 2.12
N THR A 49 1.58 -4.14 1.48
CA THR A 49 1.84 -2.84 2.14
C THR A 49 0.55 -2.21 2.66
N ILE A 50 -0.52 -2.17 1.84
CA ILE A 50 -1.85 -1.69 2.27
C ILE A 50 -2.37 -2.50 3.46
N ALA A 51 -2.26 -3.82 3.42
CA ALA A 51 -2.69 -4.68 4.52
C ALA A 51 -1.93 -4.36 5.82
N ARG A 52 -0.61 -4.16 5.75
CA ARG A 52 0.22 -3.78 6.90
C ARG A 52 -0.17 -2.42 7.48
N ILE A 53 -0.43 -1.42 6.63
CA ILE A 53 -0.90 -0.10 7.05
C ILE A 53 -2.21 -0.23 7.85
N LYS A 54 -3.19 -0.96 7.32
CA LYS A 54 -4.48 -1.20 8.00
C LYS A 54 -4.32 -1.93 9.34
N THR A 55 -3.39 -2.88 9.42
CA THR A 55 -3.09 -3.57 10.69
C THR A 55 -2.54 -2.59 11.72
N ILE A 56 -1.61 -1.72 11.34
CA ILE A 56 -1.01 -0.72 12.24
C ILE A 56 -2.05 0.32 12.65
N GLU A 57 -2.86 0.83 11.72
CA GLU A 57 -3.99 1.71 12.04
C GLU A 57 -4.93 1.10 13.07
N ARG A 58 -5.23 -0.20 12.95
CA ARG A 58 -6.07 -0.92 13.92
C ARG A 58 -5.38 -1.06 15.28
N GLN A 59 -4.06 -1.29 15.31
CA GLN A 59 -3.29 -1.33 16.55
C GLN A 59 -3.23 0.03 17.26
N LEU A 60 -3.16 1.14 16.52
CA LEU A 60 -3.16 2.52 17.05
C LEU A 60 -4.55 3.02 17.52
N LYS A 61 -5.61 2.26 17.25
CA LYS A 61 -6.99 2.65 17.60
C LYS A 61 -7.48 1.99 18.90
N VAL A 62 -6.69 1.05 19.45
CA VAL A 62 -6.91 0.37 20.73
C VAL A 62 -6.08 1.06 21.80
#